data_AF-A0AAW1IV73-F1
#
_entry.id   AF-A0AAW1IV73-F1
#
_cell.length_a   1.000
_cell.length_b   1.000
_cell.length_c   1.000
_cell.angle_alpha   90.00
_cell.angle_beta   90.00
_cell.angle_gamma   90.00
#
_symmetry.space_group_name_H-M   'P 1'
#
loop_
_entity.id
_entity.type
_entity.pdbx_description
1 polymer ?
#
loop_
_entity_poly.entity_id
_entity_poly.type
_entity_poly.pdbx_seq_one_letter_code
_entity_poly.pdbx_strand_id
1 'polypeptide(L)'
;MADVKSLEHPTLKVPYEILNKKFRTAQKTLDREVAQFKFYREVAHVQQAALEIERGINGDNIKTKDITTLLGGMVEKLQVLKRKAEESIAEELQATNVCKRRIEHLKEHGTQSPNGNVSQAALNQWKNKRLDRMVVEYFLRNGYYTAAITLAEKSYIKDLTNIDIFLTSREVEKSLANRETSKCLTWCHDNRSKLRKLKSNMEFNLRIQKHRSVLLGAMITDQSCQVMALLAFPISTAITKSQIA
;
A
#
# COMPACT_ATOMS: atom_id res chain seq x y z
N MET A 1 6.53 21.36 -22.59
CA MET A 1 7.29 20.40 -21.75
C MET A 1 6.90 20.45 -20.26
N ALA A 2 6.60 21.61 -19.68
CA ALA A 2 6.17 21.72 -18.28
C ALA A 2 4.82 21.02 -17.99
N ASP A 3 3.85 21.12 -18.91
CA ASP A 3 2.52 20.48 -18.74
C ASP A 3 2.53 18.95 -18.79
N VAL A 4 3.48 18.35 -19.51
CA VAL A 4 3.65 16.89 -19.49
C VAL A 4 4.23 16.47 -18.14
N LYS A 5 5.20 17.21 -17.61
CA LYS A 5 5.80 16.89 -16.30
C LYS A 5 4.80 17.03 -15.15
N SER A 6 3.90 18.01 -15.20
CA SER A 6 2.85 18.19 -14.20
C SER A 6 1.84 17.04 -14.29
N LEU A 7 1.25 16.79 -15.46
CA LEU A 7 0.21 15.76 -15.64
C LEU A 7 0.70 14.32 -15.41
N GLU A 8 2.00 14.06 -15.51
CA GLU A 8 2.59 12.74 -15.26
C GLU A 8 3.05 12.52 -13.81
N HIS A 9 3.02 13.55 -12.97
CA HIS A 9 3.45 13.42 -11.57
C HIS A 9 2.60 12.40 -10.78
N PRO A 10 1.25 12.37 -10.89
CA PRO A 10 0.42 11.35 -10.23
C PRO A 10 0.73 9.93 -10.71
N THR A 11 1.15 9.77 -11.98
CA THR A 11 1.54 8.48 -12.56
C THR A 11 2.67 7.82 -11.75
N LEU A 12 3.62 8.61 -11.23
CA LEU A 12 4.76 8.13 -10.46
C LEU A 12 4.58 8.22 -8.95
N LYS A 13 3.85 9.22 -8.47
CA LYS A 13 3.70 9.46 -7.03
C LYS A 13 2.94 8.34 -6.33
N VAL A 14 1.87 7.84 -6.97
CA VAL A 14 1.03 6.74 -6.46
C VAL A 14 1.81 5.45 -6.22
N PRO A 15 2.49 4.87 -7.23
CA PRO A 15 3.20 3.61 -7.07
C PRO A 15 4.40 3.75 -6.12
N TYR A 16 5.06 4.92 -6.09
CA TYR A 16 6.12 5.20 -5.12
C TYR A 16 5.60 5.16 -3.67
N GLU A 17 4.44 5.75 -3.40
CA GLU A 17 3.85 5.71 -2.06
C GLU A 17 3.42 4.30 -1.64
N ILE A 18 2.99 3.46 -2.58
CA ILE A 18 2.72 2.04 -2.33
C ILE A 18 4.01 1.32 -1.96
N LEU A 19 5.06 1.48 -2.77
CA LEU A 19 6.37 0.89 -2.52
C LEU A 19 6.92 1.32 -1.15
N ASN A 20 6.90 2.61 -0.84
CA ASN A 20 7.35 3.14 0.45
C ASN A 20 6.51 2.61 1.62
N LYS A 21 5.19 2.40 1.44
CA LYS A 21 4.34 1.78 2.47
C LYS A 21 4.74 0.32 2.70
N LYS A 22 4.94 -0.46 1.64
CA LYS A 22 5.37 -1.87 1.72
C LYS A 22 6.73 -1.97 2.40
N PHE A 23 7.72 -1.20 1.93
CA PHE A 23 9.06 -1.11 2.51
C PHE A 23 9.06 -0.79 4.01
N ARG A 24 8.32 0.27 4.43
CA ARG A 24 8.25 0.63 5.86
C ARG A 24 7.54 -0.42 6.72
N THR A 25 6.64 -1.20 6.13
CA THR A 25 5.91 -2.25 6.84
C THR A 25 6.79 -3.49 7.01
N ALA A 26 7.51 -3.87 5.95
CA ALA A 26 8.54 -4.90 5.97
C ALA A 26 9.62 -4.58 7.01
N GLN A 27 10.20 -3.38 6.93
CA GLN A 27 11.23 -2.93 7.85
C GLN A 27 10.77 -2.99 9.31
N LYS A 28 9.60 -2.43 9.63
CA LYS A 28 9.04 -2.51 11.00
C LYS A 28 8.80 -3.93 11.48
N THR A 29 8.41 -4.82 10.58
CA THR A 29 8.21 -6.22 10.91
C THR A 29 9.55 -6.85 11.24
N LEU A 30 10.54 -6.74 10.35
CA LEU A 30 11.87 -7.26 10.58
C LEU A 30 12.51 -6.69 11.85
N ASP A 31 12.43 -5.37 12.07
CA ASP A 31 12.99 -4.71 13.26
C ASP A 31 12.36 -5.23 14.56
N ARG A 32 11.04 -5.50 14.58
CA ARG A 32 10.36 -6.09 15.75
C ARG A 32 10.82 -7.51 16.02
N GLU A 33 10.98 -8.31 14.98
CA GLU A 33 11.37 -9.72 15.11
C GLU A 33 12.86 -9.84 15.49
N VAL A 34 13.71 -8.95 14.96
CA VAL A 34 15.13 -8.81 15.37
C VAL A 34 15.21 -8.31 16.81
N ALA A 35 14.39 -7.34 17.21
CA ALA A 35 14.32 -6.89 18.59
C ALA A 35 13.82 -8.00 19.53
N GLN A 36 12.84 -8.79 19.10
CA GLN A 36 12.37 -9.96 19.82
C GLN A 36 13.50 -10.98 19.97
N PHE A 37 14.20 -11.34 18.90
CA PHE A 37 15.34 -12.26 18.96
C PHE A 37 16.48 -11.72 19.86
N LYS A 38 16.77 -10.43 19.77
CA LYS A 38 17.75 -9.75 20.64
C LYS A 38 17.31 -9.77 22.10
N PHE A 39 16.03 -9.55 22.40
CA PHE A 39 15.46 -9.68 23.74
C PHE A 39 15.49 -11.14 24.23
N TYR A 40 15.20 -12.13 23.38
CA TYR A 40 15.39 -13.55 23.72
C TYR A 40 16.88 -13.85 23.97
N ARG A 41 17.81 -13.23 23.26
CA ARG A 41 19.25 -13.38 23.50
C ARG A 41 19.72 -12.71 24.81
N GLU A 42 19.23 -11.50 25.08
CA GLU A 42 19.64 -10.69 26.24
C GLU A 42 18.90 -11.09 27.53
N VAL A 43 17.65 -11.54 27.44
CA VAL A 43 16.79 -11.87 28.60
C VAL A 43 16.58 -13.38 28.76
N ALA A 44 16.50 -14.17 27.68
CA ALA A 44 16.21 -15.60 27.82
C ALA A 44 17.46 -16.50 27.89
N HIS A 45 18.58 -16.18 27.23
CA HIS A 45 19.75 -17.09 27.29
C HIS A 45 20.72 -16.83 28.44
N VAL A 46 20.76 -15.62 29.01
CA VAL A 46 21.63 -15.35 30.16
C VAL A 46 20.84 -15.48 31.46
N GLN A 47 19.64 -14.90 31.57
CA GLN A 47 18.89 -14.95 32.82
C GLN A 47 18.16 -16.29 33.02
N GLN A 48 17.46 -16.82 32.00
CA GLN A 48 16.74 -18.09 32.15
C GLN A 48 17.71 -19.28 32.17
N ALA A 49 18.77 -19.28 31.34
CA ALA A 49 19.79 -20.31 31.44
C ALA A 49 20.63 -20.18 32.72
N ALA A 50 20.95 -18.97 33.22
CA ALA A 50 21.59 -18.85 34.54
C ALA A 50 20.65 -19.25 35.68
N LEU A 51 19.34 -18.96 35.60
CA LEU A 51 18.35 -19.40 36.60
C LEU A 51 18.08 -20.90 36.54
N GLU A 52 18.07 -21.52 35.36
CA GLU A 52 17.93 -22.97 35.17
C GLU A 52 19.23 -23.72 35.49
N ILE A 53 20.40 -23.11 35.26
CA ILE A 53 21.70 -23.63 35.72
C ILE A 53 21.83 -23.47 37.24
N GLU A 54 21.43 -22.35 37.85
CA GLU A 54 21.39 -22.20 39.32
C GLU A 54 20.38 -23.15 39.98
N ARG A 55 19.23 -23.40 39.35
CA ARG A 55 18.25 -24.41 39.83
C ARG A 55 18.73 -25.85 39.59
N GLY A 56 19.45 -26.11 38.50
CA GLY A 56 20.01 -27.41 38.15
C GLY A 56 21.28 -27.79 38.91
N ILE A 57 22.06 -26.80 39.36
CA ILE A 57 23.21 -27.02 40.28
C ILE A 57 22.71 -27.42 41.68
N ASN A 58 21.49 -27.02 42.06
CA ASN A 58 20.85 -27.42 43.32
C ASN A 58 19.87 -28.60 43.21
N GLY A 59 19.61 -29.13 42.01
CA GLY A 59 18.64 -30.20 41.80
C GLY A 59 18.88 -30.94 40.49
N ASP A 60 19.15 -32.24 40.63
CA ASP A 60 19.49 -33.18 39.56
C ASP A 60 18.67 -33.01 38.26
N ASN A 61 19.40 -32.96 37.13
CA ASN A 61 18.99 -33.40 35.79
C ASN A 61 18.10 -32.47 34.95
N ILE A 62 18.71 -31.48 34.27
CA ILE A 62 18.11 -30.84 33.07
C ILE A 62 17.94 -31.92 32.00
N LYS A 63 16.71 -32.33 31.73
CA LYS A 63 16.43 -33.39 30.75
C LYS A 63 16.69 -32.86 29.35
N THR A 64 17.48 -33.60 28.57
CA THR A 64 17.78 -33.32 27.14
C THR A 64 16.52 -33.01 26.32
N LYS A 65 15.37 -33.57 26.70
CA LYS A 65 14.05 -33.35 26.08
C LYS A 65 13.57 -31.90 26.15
N ASP A 66 13.85 -31.17 27.23
CA ASP A 66 13.39 -29.78 27.39
C ASP A 66 14.17 -28.84 26.46
N ILE A 67 15.48 -29.08 26.33
CA ILE A 67 16.36 -28.39 25.37
C ILE A 67 15.92 -28.67 23.93
N THR A 68 15.61 -29.93 23.59
CA THR A 68 15.12 -30.28 22.25
C THR A 68 13.80 -29.59 21.92
N THR A 69 12.89 -29.46 22.90
CA THR A 69 11.60 -28.78 22.73
C THR A 69 11.76 -27.28 22.50
N LEU A 70 12.66 -26.61 23.26
CA LEU A 70 12.99 -25.20 23.06
C LEU A 70 13.59 -24.93 21.68
N LEU A 71 14.56 -25.75 21.25
CA LEU A 71 15.17 -25.65 19.92
C LEU A 71 14.15 -25.90 18.81
N GLY A 72 13.26 -26.88 18.98
CA GLY A 72 12.16 -27.14 18.04
C GLY A 72 11.24 -25.93 17.86
N GLY A 73 10.83 -25.29 18.96
CA GLY A 73 10.02 -24.07 18.91
C GLY A 73 10.75 -22.87 18.28
N MET A 74 12.08 -22.77 18.43
CA MET A 74 12.88 -21.75 17.74
C MET A 74 12.95 -22.01 16.24
N VAL A 75 13.14 -23.27 15.82
CA VAL A 75 13.14 -23.65 14.40
C VAL A 75 11.79 -23.31 13.75
N GLU A 76 10.67 -23.61 14.41
CA GLU A 76 9.33 -23.29 13.90
C GLU A 76 9.14 -21.77 13.74
N LYS A 77 9.54 -20.97 14.75
CA LYS A 77 9.50 -19.50 14.66
C LYS A 77 10.37 -18.98 13.51
N LEU A 78 11.57 -19.50 13.34
CA LEU A 78 12.47 -19.13 12.23
C LEU A 78 11.87 -19.49 10.86
N GLN A 79 11.17 -20.62 10.74
CA GLN A 79 10.48 -21.00 9.51
C GLN A 79 9.33 -20.06 9.18
N VAL A 80 8.52 -19.68 10.18
CA VAL A 80 7.44 -18.69 10.00
C VAL A 80 8.02 -17.33 9.59
N LEU A 81 9.12 -16.91 10.21
CA LEU A 81 9.82 -15.67 9.86
C LEU A 81 10.37 -15.70 8.44
N LYS A 82 11.01 -16.81 8.03
CA LYS A 82 11.50 -16.99 6.67
C LYS A 82 10.36 -16.82 5.66
N ARG A 83 9.23 -17.52 5.85
CA ARG A 83 8.06 -17.41 4.96
C ARG A 83 7.55 -15.97 4.88
N LYS A 84 7.41 -15.29 6.03
CA LYS A 84 6.94 -13.89 6.10
C LYS A 84 7.91 -12.91 5.42
N ALA A 85 9.21 -13.14 5.53
CA ALA A 85 10.22 -12.35 4.84
C ALA A 85 10.16 -12.56 3.31
N GLU A 86 10.01 -13.80 2.86
CA GLU A 86 9.84 -14.13 1.43
C GLU A 86 8.59 -13.48 0.84
N GLU A 87 7.45 -13.55 1.54
CA GLU A 87 6.21 -12.84 1.15
C GLU A 87 6.44 -11.32 1.06
N SER A 88 7.08 -10.74 2.07
CA SER A 88 7.37 -9.30 2.09
C SER A 88 8.28 -8.86 0.94
N ILE A 89 9.30 -9.65 0.61
CA ILE A 89 10.21 -9.40 -0.52
C ILE A 89 9.44 -9.47 -1.85
N ALA A 90 8.57 -10.48 -2.01
CA ALA A 90 7.77 -10.64 -3.21
C ALA A 90 6.83 -9.44 -3.43
N GLU A 91 6.18 -8.95 -2.38
CA GLU A 91 5.32 -7.76 -2.44
C GLU A 91 6.10 -6.48 -2.81
N GLU A 92 7.30 -6.29 -2.25
CA GLU A 92 8.17 -5.16 -2.58
C GLU A 92 8.67 -5.22 -4.03
N LEU A 93 9.02 -6.41 -4.50
CA LEU A 93 9.45 -6.62 -5.87
C LEU A 93 8.32 -6.30 -6.86
N GLN A 94 7.09 -6.73 -6.56
CA GLN A 94 5.92 -6.40 -7.36
C GLN A 94 5.69 -4.88 -7.42
N ALA A 95 5.71 -4.20 -6.27
CA ALA A 95 5.54 -2.74 -6.20
C ALA A 95 6.65 -2.00 -6.97
N THR A 96 7.89 -2.48 -6.86
CA THR A 96 9.04 -1.95 -7.59
C THR A 96 8.90 -2.13 -9.10
N ASN A 97 8.42 -3.29 -9.56
CA ASN A 97 8.19 -3.55 -10.98
C ASN A 97 7.10 -2.64 -11.58
N VAL A 98 6.08 -2.26 -10.80
CA VAL A 98 5.08 -1.25 -11.23
C VAL A 98 5.73 0.13 -11.39
N CYS A 99 6.55 0.56 -10.42
CA CYS A 99 7.32 1.80 -10.54
C CYS A 99 8.22 1.80 -11.77
N LYS A 100 8.97 0.71 -11.99
CA LYS A 100 9.90 0.54 -13.10
C LYS A 100 9.17 0.67 -14.45
N ARG A 101 8.08 -0.07 -14.65
CA ARG A 101 7.29 -0.04 -15.90
C ARG A 101 6.73 1.35 -16.21
N ARG A 102 6.28 2.09 -15.18
CA ARG A 102 5.79 3.46 -15.35
C ARG A 102 6.90 4.44 -15.70
N ILE A 103 8.09 4.28 -15.10
CA ILE A 103 9.28 5.08 -15.47
C ILE A 103 9.72 4.80 -16.90
N GLU A 104 9.74 3.52 -17.30
CA GLU A 104 10.09 3.11 -18.67
C GLU A 104 9.12 3.74 -19.68
N HIS A 105 7.81 3.64 -19.43
CA HIS A 105 6.81 4.29 -20.29
C HIS A 105 7.00 5.82 -20.40
N LEU A 106 7.39 6.50 -19.31
CA LEU A 106 7.66 7.94 -19.38
C LEU A 106 8.96 8.26 -20.12
N LYS A 107 9.95 7.36 -20.11
CA LYS A 107 11.19 7.51 -20.88
C LYS A 107 10.96 7.32 -22.38
N GLU A 108 10.00 6.49 -22.80
CA GLU A 108 9.61 6.32 -24.22
C GLU A 108 9.22 7.64 -24.90
N HIS A 109 8.69 8.62 -24.14
CA HIS A 109 8.40 9.96 -24.64
C HIS A 109 9.67 10.75 -25.02
N GLY A 110 10.78 10.51 -24.32
CA GLY A 110 12.03 11.27 -24.44
C GLY A 110 13.09 10.60 -25.32
N THR A 111 12.87 9.36 -25.77
CA THR A 111 13.81 8.66 -26.64
C THR A 111 13.78 9.27 -28.05
N GLN A 112 14.71 10.18 -28.28
CA GLN A 112 15.15 10.55 -29.62
C GLN A 112 15.78 9.32 -30.27
N SER A 113 15.43 9.04 -31.54
CA SER A 113 16.19 8.07 -32.33
C SER A 113 17.66 8.52 -32.40
N PRO A 114 18.65 7.61 -32.44
CA PRO A 114 20.06 7.96 -32.62
C PRO A 114 20.34 8.88 -33.83
N ASN A 115 19.40 9.00 -34.78
CA ASN A 115 19.47 9.90 -35.94
C ASN A 115 18.70 11.23 -35.77
N GLY A 116 18.34 11.64 -34.55
CA GLY A 116 17.66 12.91 -34.28
C GLY A 116 16.18 13.00 -34.69
N ASN A 117 15.67 12.02 -35.45
CA ASN A 117 14.27 11.98 -35.89
C ASN A 117 13.43 11.08 -34.98
N VAL A 118 12.46 11.65 -34.26
CA VAL A 118 11.46 10.88 -33.51
C VAL A 118 10.55 10.16 -34.52
N SER A 119 10.43 8.83 -34.41
CA SER A 119 9.44 8.08 -35.18
C SER A 119 8.03 8.55 -34.81
N GLN A 120 7.34 9.22 -35.73
CA GLN A 120 5.99 9.74 -35.51
C GLN A 120 5.00 8.62 -35.11
N ALA A 121 5.20 7.40 -35.62
CA ALA A 121 4.39 6.24 -35.25
C ALA A 121 4.57 5.86 -33.77
N ALA A 122 5.81 5.84 -33.27
CA ALA A 122 6.09 5.55 -31.87
C ALA A 122 5.54 6.65 -30.94
N LEU A 123 5.66 7.92 -31.35
CA LEU A 123 5.10 9.04 -30.61
C LEU A 123 3.57 8.98 -30.54
N ASN A 124 2.91 8.61 -31.64
CA ASN A 124 1.45 8.44 -31.68
C ASN A 124 1.00 7.27 -30.82
N GLN A 125 1.73 6.15 -30.83
CA GLN A 125 1.45 5.02 -29.94
C GLN A 125 1.55 5.41 -28.47
N TRP A 126 2.59 6.18 -28.09
CA TRP A 126 2.74 6.69 -26.73
C TRP A 126 1.59 7.63 -26.33
N LYS A 127 1.20 8.55 -27.22
CA LYS A 127 0.06 9.46 -27.00
C LYS A 127 -1.25 8.69 -26.79
N ASN A 128 -1.49 7.63 -27.57
CA ASN A 128 -2.68 6.78 -27.42
C ASN A 128 -2.68 6.05 -26.06
N LYS A 129 -1.55 5.45 -25.66
CA LYS A 129 -1.43 4.83 -24.32
C LYS A 129 -1.67 5.83 -23.19
N ARG A 130 -1.16 7.06 -23.32
CA ARG A 130 -1.39 8.13 -22.37
C ARG A 130 -2.87 8.53 -22.30
N LEU A 131 -3.53 8.66 -23.44
CA LEU A 131 -4.95 8.96 -23.52
C LEU A 131 -5.78 7.86 -22.83
N ASP A 132 -5.53 6.59 -23.18
CA ASP A 132 -6.22 5.45 -22.58
C ASP A 132 -6.07 5.45 -21.05
N ARG A 133 -4.86 5.74 -20.53
CA ARG A 133 -4.61 5.89 -19.09
C ARG A 133 -5.47 7.00 -18.47
N MET A 134 -5.54 8.16 -19.10
CA MET A 134 -6.37 9.29 -18.61
C MET A 134 -7.86 8.94 -18.62
N VAL A 135 -8.33 8.24 -19.65
CA VAL A 135 -9.72 7.78 -19.75
C VAL A 135 -10.04 6.73 -18.68
N VAL A 136 -9.13 5.77 -18.43
CA VAL A 136 -9.27 4.80 -17.33
C VAL A 136 -9.39 5.52 -15.99
N GLU A 137 -8.51 6.49 -15.70
CA GLU A 137 -8.60 7.27 -14.47
C GLU A 137 -9.91 8.05 -14.35
N TYR A 138 -10.38 8.63 -15.46
CA TYR A 138 -11.67 9.31 -15.50
C TYR A 138 -12.82 8.34 -15.19
N PHE A 139 -12.85 7.16 -15.79
CA PHE A 139 -13.86 6.14 -15.50
C PHE A 139 -13.83 5.69 -14.04
N LEU A 140 -12.65 5.49 -13.46
CA LEU A 140 -12.52 5.13 -12.05
C LEU A 140 -13.07 6.21 -11.11
N ARG A 141 -12.83 7.49 -11.40
CA ARG A 141 -13.35 8.62 -10.61
C ARG A 141 -14.86 8.77 -10.68
N ASN A 142 -15.47 8.41 -11.80
CA ASN A 142 -16.91 8.46 -12.00
C ASN A 142 -17.62 7.14 -11.60
N GLY A 143 -16.89 6.15 -11.08
CA GLY A 143 -17.45 4.87 -10.66
C GLY A 143 -17.72 3.88 -11.81
N TYR A 144 -17.25 4.15 -13.03
CA TYR A 144 -17.35 3.25 -14.18
C TYR A 144 -16.25 2.16 -14.17
N TYR A 145 -16.19 1.36 -13.10
CA TYR A 145 -15.12 0.38 -12.89
C TYR A 145 -15.03 -0.68 -13.99
N THR A 146 -16.17 -1.20 -14.46
CA THR A 146 -16.18 -2.23 -15.51
C THR A 146 -15.59 -1.71 -16.82
N ALA A 147 -15.98 -0.51 -17.24
CA ALA A 147 -15.44 0.13 -18.44
C ALA A 147 -13.94 0.43 -18.29
N ALA A 148 -13.51 0.89 -17.11
CA ALA A 148 -12.10 1.12 -16.78
C ALA A 148 -11.27 -0.16 -16.91
N ILE A 149 -11.76 -1.29 -16.37
CA ILE A 149 -11.08 -2.58 -16.44
C ILE A 149 -11.00 -3.06 -17.88
N THR A 150 -12.12 -3.05 -18.61
CA THR A 150 -12.16 -3.49 -20.01
C THR A 150 -11.24 -2.67 -20.91
N LEU A 151 -11.18 -1.34 -20.73
CA LEU A 151 -10.25 -0.49 -21.48
C LEU A 151 -8.80 -0.81 -21.15
N ALA A 152 -8.47 -0.96 -19.86
CA ALA A 152 -7.11 -1.27 -19.44
C ALA A 152 -6.62 -2.63 -19.93
N GLU A 153 -7.50 -3.62 -20.02
CA GLU A 153 -7.22 -4.95 -20.58
C GLU A 153 -7.02 -4.89 -22.09
N LYS A 154 -7.93 -4.23 -22.83
CA LYS A 154 -7.84 -4.11 -24.29
C LYS A 154 -6.61 -3.33 -24.75
N SER A 155 -6.24 -2.28 -24.01
CA SER A 155 -5.06 -1.45 -24.31
C SER A 155 -3.77 -1.97 -23.67
N TYR A 156 -3.82 -3.08 -22.92
CA TYR A 156 -2.67 -3.66 -22.19
C TYR A 156 -1.94 -2.65 -21.29
N ILE A 157 -2.69 -1.75 -20.64
CA ILE A 157 -2.14 -0.67 -19.79
C ILE A 157 -2.44 -0.87 -18.31
N LYS A 158 -2.89 -2.05 -17.87
CA LYS A 158 -3.27 -2.31 -16.46
C LYS A 158 -2.19 -1.85 -15.47
N ASP A 159 -0.92 -2.13 -15.75
CA ASP A 159 0.22 -1.76 -14.89
C ASP A 159 0.50 -0.24 -14.82
N LEU A 160 0.00 0.53 -15.80
CA LEU A 160 0.09 1.98 -15.84
C LEU A 160 -1.08 2.67 -15.13
N THR A 161 -2.08 1.91 -14.67
CA THR A 161 -3.32 2.41 -14.08
C THR A 161 -3.39 2.11 -12.58
N ASN A 162 -4.27 2.83 -11.87
CA ASN A 162 -4.45 2.69 -10.43
C ASN A 162 -5.69 1.86 -10.05
N ILE A 163 -6.13 0.96 -10.93
CA ILE A 163 -7.40 0.21 -10.81
C ILE A 163 -7.52 -0.47 -9.43
N ASP A 164 -6.49 -1.21 -8.99
CA ASP A 164 -6.55 -1.98 -7.74
C ASP A 164 -6.77 -1.11 -6.50
N ILE A 165 -6.26 0.13 -6.52
CA ILE A 165 -6.44 1.11 -5.43
C ILE A 165 -7.90 1.55 -5.38
N PHE A 166 -8.47 1.88 -6.55
CA PHE A 166 -9.87 2.30 -6.66
C PHE A 166 -10.83 1.16 -6.30
N LEU A 167 -10.51 -0.08 -6.65
CA LEU A 167 -11.30 -1.26 -6.26
C LEU A 167 -11.25 -1.49 -4.74
N THR A 168 -10.09 -1.29 -4.11
CA THR A 168 -9.96 -1.37 -2.65
C THR A 168 -10.84 -0.34 -1.96
N SER A 169 -10.85 0.91 -2.43
CA SER A 169 -11.72 1.96 -1.89
C SER A 169 -13.20 1.64 -2.09
N ARG A 170 -13.58 1.20 -3.29
CA ARG A 170 -14.96 0.79 -3.61
C ARG A 170 -15.47 -0.30 -2.67
N GLU A 171 -14.62 -1.27 -2.32
CA GLU A 171 -15.00 -2.34 -1.42
C GLU A 171 -15.25 -1.83 0.02
N VAL A 172 -14.46 -0.86 0.47
CA VAL A 172 -14.68 -0.18 1.76
C VAL A 172 -15.99 0.63 1.73
N GLU A 173 -16.26 1.34 0.65
CA GLU A 173 -17.53 2.07 0.46
C GLU A 173 -18.74 1.14 0.49
N LYS A 174 -18.66 0.01 -0.23
CA LYS A 174 -19.72 -1.01 -0.25
C LYS A 174 -19.97 -1.61 1.14
N SER A 175 -18.89 -1.89 1.88
CA SER A 175 -18.97 -2.35 3.28
C SER A 175 -19.72 -1.34 4.16
N LEU A 176 -19.39 -0.05 4.02
CA LEU A 176 -20.05 1.02 4.79
C LEU A 176 -21.52 1.18 4.42
N ALA A 177 -21.87 1.04 3.13
CA ALA A 177 -23.26 1.04 2.68
C ALA A 177 -24.06 -0.11 3.31
N ASN A 178 -23.42 -1.27 3.47
CA ASN A 178 -24.00 -2.45 4.14
C ASN A 178 -23.98 -2.38 5.68
N ARG A 179 -23.60 -1.24 6.26
CA ARG A 179 -23.47 -1.03 7.73
C ARG A 179 -22.35 -1.85 8.38
N GLU A 180 -21.41 -2.35 7.60
CA GLU A 180 -20.24 -3.06 8.08
C GLU A 180 -19.05 -2.10 8.21
N THR A 181 -18.62 -1.81 9.43
CA THR A 181 -17.49 -0.90 9.69
C THR A 181 -16.13 -1.61 9.75
N SER A 182 -16.10 -2.95 9.73
CA SER A 182 -14.88 -3.74 9.93
C SER A 182 -13.79 -3.42 8.90
N LYS A 183 -14.12 -3.50 7.60
CA LYS A 183 -13.17 -3.21 6.51
C LYS A 183 -12.65 -1.77 6.56
N CYS A 184 -13.54 -0.83 6.90
CA CYS A 184 -13.18 0.58 7.05
C CYS A 184 -12.25 0.82 8.25
N LEU A 185 -12.45 0.13 9.37
CA LEU A 185 -11.56 0.22 10.53
C LEU A 185 -10.17 -0.37 10.23
N THR A 186 -10.10 -1.49 9.51
CA THR A 186 -8.83 -2.05 9.01
C THR A 186 -8.12 -1.05 8.11
N TRP A 187 -8.84 -0.41 7.17
CA TRP A 187 -8.27 0.63 6.33
C TRP A 187 -7.75 1.84 7.13
N CYS A 188 -8.48 2.26 8.17
CA CYS A 188 -8.03 3.32 9.07
C CYS A 188 -6.75 2.94 9.81
N HIS A 189 -6.66 1.71 10.30
CA HIS A 189 -5.47 1.19 10.97
C HIS A 189 -4.25 1.21 10.03
N ASP A 190 -4.42 0.73 8.80
CA ASP A 190 -3.35 0.65 7.80
C ASP A 190 -2.85 2.02 7.32
N ASN A 191 -3.69 3.05 7.45
CA ASN A 191 -3.37 4.42 7.04
C ASN A 191 -3.24 5.39 8.23
N ARG A 192 -3.19 4.88 9.46
CA ARG A 192 -3.21 5.68 10.71
C ARG A 192 -2.19 6.80 10.73
N SER A 193 -0.97 6.54 10.25
CA SER A 193 0.09 7.56 10.22
C SER A 193 -0.22 8.71 9.27
N LYS A 194 -0.90 8.44 8.15
CA LYS A 194 -1.33 9.46 7.18
C LYS A 194 -2.56 10.21 7.70
N LEU A 195 -3.54 9.49 8.26
CA LEU A 195 -4.73 10.09 8.88
C LEU A 195 -4.38 11.06 10.01
N ARG A 196 -3.38 10.74 10.84
CA ARG A 196 -2.87 11.65 11.88
C ARG A 196 -2.29 12.94 11.30
N LYS A 197 -1.52 12.86 10.21
CA LYS A 197 -0.96 14.05 9.54
C LYS A 197 -2.05 14.95 8.95
N LEU A 198 -3.11 14.32 8.43
CA LEU A 198 -4.28 15.01 7.87
C LEU A 198 -5.27 15.49 8.93
N LYS A 199 -5.02 15.20 10.23
CA LYS A 199 -5.94 15.48 11.34
C LYS A 199 -7.37 14.96 11.07
N SER A 200 -7.50 13.83 10.38
CA SER A 200 -8.80 13.24 10.04
C SER A 200 -9.45 12.59 11.25
N ASN A 201 -10.72 12.92 11.50
CA ASN A 201 -11.53 12.36 12.58
C ASN A 201 -12.28 11.08 12.15
N MET A 202 -11.92 10.47 11.02
CA MET A 202 -12.67 9.35 10.43
C MET A 202 -12.76 8.12 11.36
N GLU A 203 -11.65 7.72 12.00
CA GLU A 203 -11.65 6.59 12.95
C GLU A 203 -12.56 6.85 14.15
N PHE A 204 -12.55 8.08 14.67
CA PHE A 204 -13.41 8.49 15.79
C PHE A 204 -14.89 8.46 15.39
N ASN A 205 -15.23 9.00 14.22
CA ASN A 205 -16.60 9.01 13.71
C ASN A 205 -17.14 7.58 13.45
N LEU A 206 -16.28 6.66 12.99
CA LEU A 206 -16.64 5.24 12.81
C LEU A 206 -16.96 4.56 14.15
N ARG A 207 -16.15 4.83 15.18
CA ARG A 207 -16.36 4.26 16.52
C ARG A 207 -17.62 4.79 17.21
N ILE A 208 -18.03 6.02 16.90
CA ILE A 208 -19.23 6.65 17.50
C ILE A 208 -20.50 6.36 16.67
N GLN A 209 -20.41 5.66 15.53
CA GLN A 209 -21.53 5.32 14.63
C GLN A 209 -22.41 6.51 14.23
N LYS A 210 -21.95 7.77 14.39
CA LYS A 210 -22.86 8.92 14.47
C LYS A 210 -23.53 9.25 13.15
N HIS A 211 -22.86 9.14 11.99
CA HIS A 211 -23.45 9.50 10.69
C HIS A 211 -22.86 8.70 9.52
N ARG A 212 -23.59 7.68 9.05
CA ARG A 212 -23.26 6.91 7.83
C ARG A 212 -23.20 7.77 6.58
N SER A 213 -24.15 8.70 6.41
CA SER A 213 -24.23 9.59 5.24
C SER A 213 -23.07 10.58 5.17
N VAL A 214 -22.68 11.15 6.32
CA VAL A 214 -21.52 12.04 6.42
C VAL A 214 -20.22 11.28 6.19
N LEU A 215 -20.12 10.01 6.60
CA LEU A 215 -18.95 9.18 6.34
C LEU A 215 -18.86 8.68 4.89
N LEU A 216 -19.99 8.39 4.23
CA LEU A 216 -20.02 8.06 2.81
C LEU A 216 -19.67 9.30 1.97
N GLY A 217 -20.28 10.45 2.31
CA GLY A 217 -19.95 11.74 1.71
C GLY A 217 -18.52 12.17 2.00
N ALA A 218 -18.02 11.94 3.22
CA ALA A 218 -16.61 12.10 3.56
C ALA A 218 -15.78 11.14 2.73
N MET A 219 -15.98 9.82 2.67
CA MET A 219 -15.17 8.96 1.78
C MET A 219 -15.22 9.38 0.31
N ILE A 220 -16.36 9.80 -0.20
CA ILE A 220 -16.49 10.30 -1.57
C ILE A 220 -15.75 11.64 -1.75
N THR A 221 -15.69 12.50 -0.72
CA THR A 221 -14.99 13.81 -0.76
C THR A 221 -13.57 13.79 -0.17
N ASP A 222 -13.19 12.74 0.55
CA ASP A 222 -12.03 12.60 1.44
C ASP A 222 -11.17 11.43 0.96
N GLN A 223 -11.72 10.35 0.38
CA GLN A 223 -10.92 9.35 -0.34
C GLN A 223 -10.72 9.72 -1.81
N SER A 224 -11.73 10.28 -2.49
CA SER A 224 -11.52 10.85 -3.84
C SER A 224 -10.66 12.11 -3.82
N CYS A 225 -10.57 12.84 -2.70
CA CYS A 225 -9.72 14.04 -2.60
C CYS A 225 -8.50 13.90 -1.68
N GLN A 226 -8.42 13.05 -0.66
CA GLN A 226 -7.19 12.91 0.17
C GLN A 226 -6.25 11.80 -0.28
N VAL A 227 -6.74 10.69 -0.85
CA VAL A 227 -5.85 9.76 -1.59
C VAL A 227 -5.34 10.45 -2.86
N MET A 228 -6.13 11.35 -3.43
CA MET A 228 -5.73 12.28 -4.49
C MET A 228 -4.83 13.44 -4.02
N ALA A 229 -5.07 14.03 -2.85
CA ALA A 229 -4.25 15.13 -2.31
C ALA A 229 -2.91 14.64 -1.75
N LEU A 230 -2.81 13.37 -1.32
CA LEU A 230 -1.54 12.73 -0.99
C LEU A 230 -0.71 12.37 -2.24
N LEU A 231 -1.30 12.47 -3.44
CA LEU A 231 -0.70 12.06 -4.72
C LEU A 231 -0.70 13.18 -5.79
N ALA A 232 -0.83 14.43 -5.33
CA ALA A 232 -0.20 15.63 -5.88
C ALA A 232 -0.89 16.45 -6.98
N PHE A 233 -1.96 17.19 -6.63
CA PHE A 233 -2.25 18.53 -7.19
C PHE A 233 -3.09 19.38 -6.20
N PRO A 234 -3.01 20.73 -6.24
CA PRO A 234 -3.93 21.61 -5.54
C PRO A 234 -5.27 21.59 -6.27
N ILE A 235 -6.33 21.13 -5.61
CA ILE A 235 -7.68 21.40 -6.08
C ILE A 235 -7.95 22.87 -5.76
N SER A 236 -8.10 23.70 -6.80
CA SER A 236 -8.74 24.99 -6.66
C SER A 236 -10.10 24.76 -5.96
N THR A 237 -10.28 25.38 -4.81
CA THR A 237 -11.39 25.24 -3.86
C THR A 237 -12.72 25.77 -4.39
N ALA A 238 -13.16 25.30 -5.55
CA ALA A 238 -14.39 25.74 -6.21
C ALA A 238 -15.19 24.54 -6.74
N ILE A 239 -15.58 23.63 -5.86
CA ILE A 239 -16.79 22.83 -6.08
C ILE A 239 -17.64 22.91 -4.82
N THR A 240 -18.66 23.74 -4.95
CA THR A 240 -19.61 24.19 -3.94
C THR A 240 -20.56 23.06 -3.54
N LYS A 241 -20.97 23.11 -2.27
CA LYS A 241 -21.97 22.28 -1.60
C LYS A 241 -23.39 22.38 -2.21
N SER A 242 -23.66 21.84 -3.40
CA SER A 242 -25.01 21.97 -4.00
C SER A 242 -25.75 20.69 -4.39
N GLN A 243 -25.27 19.48 -4.05
CA GLN A 243 -26.01 18.25 -4.38
C GLN A 243 -26.06 17.21 -3.25
N ILE A 244 -26.31 17.69 -2.03
CA ILE A 244 -26.94 16.86 -0.98
C ILE A 244 -28.08 17.70 -0.41
N ALA A 245 -29.20 17.68 -1.11
CA ALA A 245 -30.52 18.04 -0.62
C ALA A 245 -31.44 16.86 -0.96
#